data_AF-A0A8S3SRI3-F1
#
_entry.id   AF-A0A8S3SRI3-F1
#
_cell.length_a   1.000
_cell.length_b   1.000
_cell.length_c   1.000
_cell.angle_alpha   90.00
_cell.angle_beta   90.00
_cell.angle_gamma   90.00
#
_symmetry.space_group_name_H-M   'P 1'
#
loop_
_entity.id
_entity.type
_entity.pdbx_description
1 polymer ?
#
loop_
_entity_poly.entity_id
_entity_poly.type
_entity_poly.pdbx_seq_one_letter_code
_entity_poly.pdbx_strand_id
1 'polypeptide(L)'
;MFGKANWDQIKTDINMITKDIYNHIHDMPIDKTWQTFKNGVQATIDTNVPSKMIKKKHSVPWLNRKLRKMLKRKARLHKHARKTGSYKEYKQFQKDCKRQFRKAEWNYINDIINAGFEKNSSKPFRNYMKAKKQDNIGVAPLKSNGGQETNAEPRQKTLVTFNTQTSWKDKKPEIADRTN
;
A
#
# COMPACT_ATOMS: atom_id res chain seq x y z
N MET A 1 16.55 -10.83 -16.15
CA MET A 1 15.54 -11.91 -16.28
C MET A 1 15.94 -12.86 -17.38
N PHE A 2 16.32 -12.38 -18.57
CA PHE A 2 16.81 -13.21 -19.68
C PHE A 2 18.12 -14.01 -19.42
N GLY A 3 18.94 -13.62 -18.43
CA GLY A 3 20.17 -14.35 -18.08
C GLY A 3 19.95 -15.75 -17.48
N LYS A 4 18.70 -16.14 -17.17
CA LYS A 4 18.34 -17.50 -16.73
C LYS A 4 17.43 -18.23 -17.72
N ALA A 5 17.25 -17.66 -18.91
CA ALA A 5 16.42 -18.29 -19.94
C ALA A 5 17.11 -19.55 -20.47
N ASN A 6 16.32 -20.59 -20.75
CA ASN A 6 16.83 -21.78 -21.43
C ASN A 6 16.92 -21.52 -22.94
N TRP A 7 18.03 -20.92 -23.37
CA TRP A 7 18.23 -20.51 -24.76
C TRP A 7 18.28 -21.67 -25.75
N ASP A 8 18.77 -22.84 -25.33
CA ASP A 8 18.87 -24.02 -26.19
C ASP A 8 17.48 -24.59 -26.48
N GLN A 9 16.60 -24.64 -25.48
CA GLN A 9 15.21 -25.03 -25.69
C GLN A 9 14.46 -24.01 -26.55
N ILE A 10 14.68 -22.71 -26.33
CA ILE A 10 14.06 -21.65 -27.15
C ILE A 10 14.45 -21.80 -28.63
N LYS A 11 15.73 -22.03 -28.93
CA LYS A 11 16.18 -22.26 -30.31
C LYS A 11 15.53 -23.50 -30.91
N THR A 12 15.43 -24.57 -30.13
CA THR A 12 14.83 -25.83 -30.57
C THR A 12 13.34 -25.65 -30.88
N ASP A 13 12.58 -25.03 -29.99
CA ASP A 13 11.16 -24.75 -30.14
C ASP A 13 10.89 -23.85 -31.35
N ILE A 14 11.68 -22.77 -31.52
CA ILE A 14 11.56 -21.86 -32.68
C ILE A 14 11.85 -22.59 -33.99
N ASN A 15 12.87 -23.45 -34.02
CA ASN A 15 13.19 -24.25 -35.19
C ASN A 15 12.07 -25.24 -35.52
N MET A 16 11.40 -25.83 -34.52
CA MET A 16 10.23 -26.68 -34.72
C MET A 16 9.06 -25.89 -35.31
N ILE A 17 8.70 -24.76 -34.70
CA ILE A 17 7.62 -23.87 -35.18
C ILE A 17 7.88 -23.43 -36.63
N THR A 18 9.13 -23.07 -36.95
CA THR A 18 9.51 -22.64 -38.30
C THR A 18 9.39 -23.76 -39.33
N LYS A 19 9.79 -25.00 -38.96
CA LYS A 19 9.60 -26.18 -39.81
C LYS A 19 8.12 -26.50 -40.03
N ASP A 20 7.31 -26.42 -38.99
CA ASP A 20 5.86 -26.66 -39.09
C ASP A 20 5.17 -25.63 -39.98
N ILE A 21 5.57 -24.36 -39.86
CA ILE A 21 5.07 -23.29 -40.74
C ILE A 21 5.49 -23.53 -42.19
N TYR A 22 6.76 -23.89 -42.43
CA TYR A 22 7.26 -24.14 -43.78
C TYR A 22 6.49 -25.28 -44.47
N ASN A 23 6.20 -26.36 -43.73
CA ASN A 23 5.47 -27.50 -44.26
C ASN A 23 4.01 -27.20 -44.62
N HIS A 24 3.38 -26.21 -43.96
CA HIS A 24 1.97 -25.86 -44.15
C HIS A 24 1.78 -24.47 -44.79
N ILE A 25 2.84 -23.92 -45.41
CA ILE A 25 2.84 -22.55 -45.92
C ILE A 25 1.85 -22.35 -47.08
N HIS A 26 1.58 -23.41 -47.84
CA HIS A 26 0.66 -23.41 -48.97
C HIS A 26 -0.79 -23.76 -48.56
N ASP A 27 -0.98 -24.37 -47.39
CA ASP A 27 -2.29 -24.83 -46.91
C ASP A 27 -2.98 -23.80 -46.00
N MET A 28 -2.25 -22.79 -45.53
CA MET A 28 -2.75 -21.79 -44.60
C MET A 28 -2.74 -20.37 -45.20
N PRO A 29 -3.80 -19.58 -44.96
CA PRO A 29 -3.77 -18.14 -45.21
C PRO A 29 -2.62 -17.46 -44.47
N ILE A 30 -2.01 -16.47 -45.11
CA ILE A 30 -0.86 -15.73 -44.56
C ILE A 30 -1.09 -15.18 -43.14
N ASP A 31 -2.30 -14.70 -42.85
CA ASP A 31 -2.67 -14.18 -41.54
C ASP A 31 -2.66 -15.26 -40.46
N LYS A 32 -3.12 -16.47 -40.79
CA LYS A 32 -3.08 -17.61 -39.86
C LYS A 32 -1.64 -18.04 -39.60
N THR A 33 -0.83 -18.09 -40.65
CA THR A 33 0.60 -18.43 -40.55
C THR A 33 1.34 -17.44 -39.65
N TRP A 34 1.07 -16.14 -39.78
CA TRP A 34 1.63 -15.12 -38.91
C TRP A 34 1.18 -15.25 -37.45
N GLN A 35 -0.10 -15.53 -37.20
CA GLN A 35 -0.60 -15.75 -35.84
C GLN A 35 0.04 -17.00 -35.19
N THR A 36 0.18 -18.08 -35.94
CA THR A 36 0.86 -19.31 -35.47
C THR A 36 2.31 -19.02 -35.08
N PHE A 37 3.04 -18.29 -35.93
CA PHE A 37 4.41 -17.87 -35.62
C PHE A 37 4.48 -17.03 -34.34
N LYS A 38 3.66 -15.97 -34.28
CA LYS A 38 3.65 -15.02 -33.17
C LYS A 38 3.29 -15.69 -31.84
N ASN A 39 2.24 -16.52 -31.84
CA ASN A 39 1.79 -17.22 -30.65
C ASN A 39 2.79 -18.30 -30.23
N GLY A 40 3.40 -19.00 -31.19
CA GLY A 40 4.45 -19.97 -30.93
C GLY A 40 5.66 -19.33 -30.24
N VAL A 41 6.18 -18.22 -30.80
CA VAL A 41 7.29 -17.47 -30.19
C VAL A 41 6.94 -16.96 -28.79
N GLN A 42 5.72 -16.43 -28.61
CA GLN A 42 5.26 -15.95 -27.30
C GLN A 42 5.18 -17.09 -26.28
N ALA A 43 4.60 -18.24 -26.65
CA ALA A 43 4.51 -19.41 -25.79
C ALA A 43 5.90 -19.96 -25.41
N THR A 44 6.80 -20.07 -26.39
CA THR A 44 8.19 -20.48 -26.15
C THR A 44 8.89 -19.56 -25.16
N ILE A 45 8.69 -18.25 -25.26
CA ILE A 45 9.24 -17.27 -24.31
C ILE A 45 8.63 -17.47 -22.91
N ASP A 46 7.32 -17.60 -22.82
CA ASP A 46 6.62 -17.70 -21.53
C ASP A 46 6.98 -18.98 -20.77
N THR A 47 7.24 -20.09 -21.47
CA THR A 47 7.66 -21.37 -20.87
C THR A 47 9.14 -21.35 -20.48
N ASN A 48 10.02 -20.84 -21.34
CA ASN A 48 11.48 -20.99 -21.17
C ASN A 48 12.16 -19.81 -20.48
N VAL A 49 11.48 -18.66 -20.35
CA VAL A 49 11.98 -17.51 -19.60
C VAL A 49 11.36 -17.50 -18.21
N PRO A 50 12.13 -17.73 -17.14
CA PRO A 50 11.59 -17.74 -15.79
C PRO A 50 11.05 -16.36 -15.42
N SER A 51 9.74 -16.26 -15.31
CA SER A 51 9.03 -15.09 -14.83
C SER A 51 8.68 -15.25 -13.35
N LYS A 52 8.59 -14.13 -12.62
CA LYS A 52 8.09 -14.15 -11.24
C LYS A 52 7.15 -12.98 -11.02
N MET A 53 6.00 -13.26 -10.40
CA MET A 53 5.10 -12.21 -9.97
C MET A 53 5.73 -11.48 -8.79
N ILE A 54 6.14 -10.23 -9.00
CA ILE A 54 6.64 -9.38 -7.93
C ILE A 54 5.44 -8.76 -7.23
N LYS A 55 5.23 -9.13 -5.97
CA LYS A 55 4.25 -8.44 -5.12
C LYS A 55 4.64 -6.97 -5.04
N LYS A 56 3.66 -6.07 -5.24
CA LYS A 56 3.88 -4.64 -5.01
C LYS A 56 4.33 -4.46 -3.56
N LYS A 57 5.41 -3.70 -3.36
CA LYS A 57 5.89 -3.36 -2.02
C LYS A 57 4.75 -2.73 -1.22
N HIS A 58 4.52 -3.21 0.00
CA HIS A 58 3.57 -2.61 0.92
C HIS A 58 3.91 -1.12 1.10
N SER A 59 3.06 -0.27 0.53
CA SER A 59 3.10 1.18 0.67
C SER A 59 1.76 1.59 1.24
N VAL A 60 1.77 2.48 2.22
CA VAL A 60 0.51 3.04 2.72
C VAL A 60 -0.17 3.81 1.58
N PRO A 61 -1.49 3.68 1.40
CA PRO A 61 -2.20 4.28 0.28
C PRO A 61 -2.07 5.80 0.20
N TRP A 62 -1.96 6.47 1.36
CA TRP A 62 -1.80 7.92 1.46
C TRP A 62 -0.37 8.43 1.18
N LEU A 63 0.59 7.54 0.87
CA LEU A 63 1.99 7.92 0.62
C LEU A 63 2.22 8.35 -0.84
N ASN A 64 2.04 9.64 -1.07
CA ASN A 64 2.31 10.26 -2.37
C ASN A 64 3.83 10.45 -2.66
N ARG A 65 4.17 10.79 -3.91
CA ARG A 65 5.55 11.05 -4.37
C ARG A 65 6.22 12.19 -3.58
N LYS A 66 5.46 13.23 -3.23
CA LYS A 66 5.94 14.41 -2.48
C LYS A 66 6.41 14.01 -1.08
N LEU A 67 5.61 13.24 -0.34
CA LEU A 67 5.93 12.72 0.99
C LEU A 67 7.16 11.80 0.95
N ARG A 68 7.29 10.95 -0.08
CA ARG A 68 8.53 10.15 -0.27
C ARG A 68 9.76 11.03 -0.45
N LYS A 69 9.66 12.10 -1.24
CA LYS A 69 10.76 13.08 -1.39
C LYS A 69 11.08 13.74 -0.04
N MET A 70 10.06 14.09 0.75
CA MET A 70 10.24 14.64 2.10
C MET A 70 10.94 13.65 3.03
N LEU A 71 10.53 12.38 3.07
CA LEU A 71 11.18 11.35 3.90
C LEU A 71 12.65 11.15 3.52
N LYS A 72 12.97 11.14 2.22
CA LYS A 72 14.36 11.08 1.74
C LYS A 72 15.16 12.32 2.16
N ARG A 73 14.58 13.53 2.05
CA ARG A 73 15.23 14.77 2.51
C ARG A 73 15.45 14.75 4.02
N LYS A 74 14.48 14.31 4.81
CA LYS A 74 14.61 14.13 6.27
C LYS A 74 15.79 13.21 6.61
N ALA A 75 15.93 12.09 5.92
CA ALA A 75 17.05 11.16 6.12
C ALA A 75 18.41 11.77 5.76
N ARG A 76 18.49 12.55 4.67
CA ARG A 76 19.71 13.28 4.31
C ARG A 76 20.08 14.34 5.35
N LEU A 77 19.11 15.12 5.83
CA LEU A 77 19.32 16.12 6.88
C LEU A 77 19.78 15.46 8.19
N HIS A 78 19.24 14.30 8.54
CA HIS A 78 19.72 13.54 9.70
C HIS A 78 21.18 13.11 9.53
N LYS A 79 21.54 12.58 8.35
CA LYS A 79 22.93 12.20 8.05
C LYS A 79 23.87 13.40 8.10
N HIS A 80 23.43 14.55 7.61
CA HIS A 80 24.19 15.80 7.69
C HIS A 80 24.36 16.28 9.13
N ALA A 81 23.27 16.37 9.89
CA ALA A 81 23.27 16.75 11.31
C ALA A 81 24.16 15.84 12.17
N ARG A 82 24.18 14.53 11.89
CA ARG A 82 25.07 13.58 12.58
C ARG A 82 26.56 13.85 12.31
N LYS A 83 26.91 14.42 11.15
CA LYS A 83 28.28 14.78 10.80
C LYS A 83 28.69 16.14 11.36
N THR A 84 27.79 17.11 11.34
CA THR A 84 28.08 18.51 11.73
C THR A 84 27.75 18.82 13.19
N GLY A 85 27.03 17.93 13.88
CA GLY A 85 26.55 18.15 15.26
C GLY A 85 25.31 19.06 15.36
N SER A 86 24.91 19.72 14.27
CA SER A 86 23.78 20.66 14.27
C SER A 86 22.47 20.01 13.85
N TYR A 87 21.54 19.88 14.80
CA TYR A 87 20.23 19.25 14.57
C TYR A 87 19.09 20.25 14.34
N LYS A 88 19.37 21.57 14.31
CA LYS A 88 18.32 22.62 14.24
C LYS A 88 17.47 22.47 12.97
N GLU A 89 18.11 22.42 11.80
CA GLU A 89 17.42 22.28 10.51
C GLU A 89 16.69 20.93 10.40
N TYR A 90 17.35 19.84 10.84
CA TYR A 90 16.74 18.51 10.85
C TYR A 90 15.46 18.48 11.71
N LYS A 91 15.50 19.02 12.93
CA LYS A 91 14.33 19.04 13.84
C LYS A 91 13.19 19.86 13.26
N GLN A 92 13.47 21.00 12.66
CA GLN A 92 12.45 21.83 12.01
C GLN A 92 11.79 21.05 10.85
N PHE A 93 12.61 20.49 9.96
CA PHE A 93 12.12 19.73 8.82
C PHE A 93 11.40 18.43 9.24
N GLN A 94 11.81 17.81 10.35
CA GLN A 94 11.14 16.65 10.93
C GLN A 94 9.71 16.99 11.37
N LYS A 95 9.51 18.15 12.02
CA LYS A 95 8.17 18.64 12.41
C LYS A 95 7.29 18.85 11.18
N ASP A 96 7.81 19.51 10.15
CA ASP A 96 7.10 19.72 8.89
C ASP A 96 6.74 18.41 8.20
N CYS A 97 7.67 17.47 8.13
CA CYS A 97 7.44 16.15 7.56
C CYS A 97 6.35 15.39 8.34
N LYS A 98 6.34 15.47 9.67
CA LYS A 98 5.32 14.85 10.53
C LYS A 98 3.94 15.48 10.29
N ARG A 99 3.87 16.82 10.19
CA ARG A 99 2.63 17.56 9.89
C ARG A 99 2.03 17.12 8.55
N GLN A 100 2.84 17.08 7.50
CA GLN A 100 2.39 16.69 6.16
C GLN A 100 1.96 15.22 6.08
N PHE A 101 2.65 14.32 6.80
CA PHE A 101 2.28 12.92 6.84
C PHE A 101 0.91 12.71 7.51
N ARG A 102 0.69 13.36 8.65
CA ARG A 102 -0.60 13.33 9.35
C ARG A 102 -1.73 13.93 8.51
N LYS A 103 -1.46 15.03 7.80
CA LYS A 103 -2.44 15.64 6.89
C LYS A 103 -2.86 14.67 5.77
N ALA A 104 -1.90 14.01 5.14
CA ALA A 104 -2.20 13.06 4.07
C ALA A 104 -2.96 11.83 4.57
N GLU A 105 -2.60 11.34 5.74
CA GLU A 105 -3.32 10.27 6.42
C GLU A 105 -4.75 10.69 6.76
N TRP A 106 -4.94 11.87 7.36
CA TRP A 106 -6.25 12.41 7.69
C TRP A 106 -7.15 12.55 6.47
N ASN A 107 -6.63 13.13 5.38
CA ASN A 107 -7.37 13.26 4.13
C ASN A 107 -7.81 11.90 3.61
N TYR A 108 -6.90 10.91 3.58
CA TYR A 108 -7.23 9.57 3.14
C TYR A 108 -8.31 8.89 4.00
N ILE A 109 -8.25 9.06 5.32
CA ILE A 109 -9.28 8.55 6.23
C ILE A 109 -10.63 9.19 5.92
N ASN A 110 -10.68 10.51 5.78
CA ASN A 110 -11.92 11.22 5.46
C ASN A 110 -12.48 10.74 4.11
N ASP A 111 -11.64 10.59 3.10
CA ASP A 111 -12.05 10.08 1.79
C ASP A 111 -12.64 8.67 1.89
N ILE A 112 -12.01 7.78 2.67
CA ILE A 112 -12.53 6.42 2.91
C ILE A 112 -13.86 6.45 3.66
N ILE A 113 -13.96 7.25 4.71
CA ILE A 113 -15.15 7.33 5.56
C ILE A 113 -16.32 7.91 4.76
N ASN A 114 -16.08 8.98 4.00
CA ASN A 114 -17.08 9.60 3.13
C ASN A 114 -17.55 8.63 2.04
N ALA A 115 -16.63 7.94 1.36
CA ALA A 115 -16.98 6.91 0.39
C ALA A 115 -17.74 5.72 1.02
N GLY A 116 -17.47 5.44 2.30
CA GLY A 116 -18.22 4.47 3.09
C GLY A 116 -19.66 4.93 3.34
N PHE A 117 -19.86 6.19 3.74
CA PHE A 117 -21.19 6.77 3.96
C PHE A 117 -22.03 6.80 2.68
N GLU A 118 -21.46 7.23 1.55
CA GLU A 118 -22.15 7.23 0.24
C GLU A 118 -22.66 5.84 -0.15
N LYS A 119 -21.91 4.79 0.22
CA LYS A 119 -22.22 3.38 -0.08
C LYS A 119 -22.92 2.66 1.07
N ASN A 120 -23.35 3.38 2.10
CA ASN A 120 -23.90 2.85 3.35
C ASN A 120 -23.10 1.64 3.91
N SER A 121 -21.77 1.75 3.90
CA SER A 121 -20.86 0.67 4.25
C SER A 121 -19.80 1.10 5.27
N SER A 122 -19.77 0.41 6.42
CA SER A 122 -18.74 0.58 7.47
C SER A 122 -17.45 -0.21 7.16
N LYS A 123 -17.47 -1.06 6.13
CA LYS A 123 -16.34 -1.94 5.75
C LYS A 123 -15.03 -1.19 5.51
N PRO A 124 -15.00 -0.05 4.78
CA PRO A 124 -13.74 0.65 4.50
C PRO A 124 -13.07 1.18 5.78
N PHE A 125 -13.86 1.74 6.70
CA PHE A 125 -13.39 2.17 8.02
C PHE A 125 -12.89 1.00 8.88
N ARG A 126 -13.66 -0.10 8.96
CA ARG A 126 -13.25 -1.31 9.70
C ARG A 126 -11.94 -1.90 9.17
N ASN A 127 -11.75 -1.91 7.85
CA ASN A 127 -10.52 -2.37 7.22
C ASN A 127 -9.33 -1.47 7.57
N TYR A 128 -9.53 -0.14 7.59
CA TYR A 128 -8.52 0.81 8.00
C TYR A 128 -8.12 0.62 9.48
N MET A 129 -9.09 0.46 10.39
CA MET A 129 -8.85 0.19 11.81
C MET A 129 -8.06 -1.11 12.01
N LYS A 130 -8.48 -2.21 11.37
CA LYS A 130 -7.76 -3.51 11.43
C LYS A 130 -6.33 -3.40 10.89
N ALA A 131 -6.12 -2.60 9.84
CA ALA A 131 -4.80 -2.39 9.26
C ALA A 131 -3.83 -1.65 10.21
N LYS A 132 -4.36 -0.89 11.19
CA LYS A 132 -3.54 -0.21 12.20
C LYS A 132 -2.98 -1.11 13.28
N LYS A 133 -3.53 -2.33 13.46
CA LYS A 133 -3.09 -3.32 14.46
C LYS A 133 -2.86 -2.72 15.86
N GLN A 134 -3.73 -1.79 16.29
CA GLN A 134 -3.66 -1.17 17.62
C GLN A 134 -4.42 -1.97 18.70
N ASP A 135 -4.99 -3.12 18.35
CA ASP A 135 -5.83 -3.93 19.26
C ASP A 135 -5.05 -4.69 20.35
N ASN A 136 -3.71 -4.64 20.33
CA ASN A 136 -2.84 -5.23 21.37
C ASN A 136 -2.24 -4.19 22.33
N ILE A 137 -2.96 -3.09 22.61
CA ILE A 137 -2.64 -2.30 23.80
C ILE A 137 -3.35 -3.03 24.94
N GLY A 138 -2.57 -3.66 25.81
CA GLY A 138 -3.05 -4.39 26.99
C GLY A 138 -3.86 -3.48 27.90
N VAL A 139 -5.14 -3.29 27.58
CA VAL A 139 -6.12 -2.81 28.54
C VAL A 139 -6.34 -3.98 29.48
N ALA A 140 -5.77 -3.87 30.68
CA ALA A 140 -6.02 -4.85 31.73
C ALA A 140 -7.55 -5.01 31.90
N PRO A 141 -8.06 -6.24 32.05
CA PRO A 141 -9.49 -6.45 32.27
C PRO A 141 -9.93 -5.65 33.50
N LEU A 142 -11.00 -4.87 33.35
CA LEU A 142 -11.64 -4.18 34.46
C LEU A 142 -12.21 -5.24 35.41
N LYS A 143 -11.79 -5.19 36.68
CA LYS A 143 -12.36 -6.02 37.74
C LYS A 143 -13.67 -5.37 38.18
N SER A 144 -14.80 -6.02 37.93
CA SER A 144 -16.07 -5.70 38.60
C SER A 144 -16.41 -6.87 39.52
N ASN A 145 -16.61 -6.58 40.80
CA ASN A 145 -17.07 -7.51 41.85
C ASN A 145 -16.60 -8.98 41.72
N GLY A 146 -15.31 -9.22 41.93
CA GLY A 146 -14.77 -10.57 42.20
C GLY A 146 -14.71 -11.54 41.01
N GLY A 147 -15.17 -11.16 39.81
CA GLY A 147 -15.11 -12.00 38.61
C GLY A 147 -14.33 -11.34 37.46
N GLN A 148 -13.56 -12.13 36.71
CA GLN A 148 -12.95 -11.68 35.46
C GLN A 148 -14.01 -11.70 34.35
N GLU A 149 -14.44 -10.54 33.87
CA GLU A 149 -15.26 -10.48 32.66
C GLU A 149 -14.35 -10.64 31.43
N THR A 150 -14.45 -11.79 30.77
CA THR A 150 -13.70 -12.16 29.55
C THR A 150 -14.49 -11.95 28.25
N ASN A 151 -15.79 -11.61 28.32
CA ASN A 151 -16.64 -11.48 27.14
C ASN A 151 -16.54 -10.09 26.46
N ALA A 152 -16.54 -10.07 25.12
CA ALA A 152 -16.29 -8.89 24.28
C ALA A 152 -17.51 -7.99 24.04
N GLU A 153 -18.72 -8.56 24.16
CA GLU A 153 -20.02 -7.91 23.91
C GLU A 153 -20.37 -6.75 24.88
N PRO A 154 -20.27 -6.88 26.22
CA PRO A 154 -20.65 -5.80 27.15
C PRO A 154 -19.69 -4.59 27.09
N ARG A 155 -18.45 -4.79 26.62
CA ARG A 155 -17.43 -3.74 26.46
C ARG A 155 -17.74 -2.77 25.32
N GLN A 156 -18.35 -3.28 24.24
CA GLN A 156 -18.72 -2.45 23.09
C GLN A 156 -19.88 -1.51 23.46
N LYS A 157 -20.85 -1.98 24.24
CA LYS A 157 -21.99 -1.17 24.68
C LYS A 157 -21.57 -0.04 25.62
N THR A 158 -20.67 -0.29 26.57
CA THR A 158 -20.18 0.72 27.53
C THR A 158 -19.30 1.80 26.88
N LEU A 159 -18.46 1.44 25.89
CA LEU A 159 -17.65 2.43 25.16
C LEU A 159 -18.47 3.32 24.23
N VAL A 160 -19.56 2.81 23.64
CA VAL A 160 -20.48 3.61 22.81
C VAL A 160 -21.16 4.68 23.66
N THR A 161 -21.62 4.35 24.88
CA THR A 161 -22.27 5.31 25.79
C THR A 161 -21.33 6.43 26.26
N PHE A 162 -20.05 6.12 26.50
CA PHE A 162 -19.06 7.12 26.90
C PHE A 162 -18.73 8.13 25.79
N ASN A 163 -18.76 7.68 24.53
CA ASN A 163 -18.46 8.50 23.36
C ASN A 163 -19.67 9.34 22.90
N THR A 164 -20.90 8.99 23.30
CA THR A 164 -22.10 9.78 23.04
C THR A 164 -22.34 10.88 24.08
N GLN A 165 -21.83 10.73 25.31
CA GLN A 165 -21.91 11.78 26.35
C GLN A 165 -20.90 12.91 26.10
N THR A 166 -19.80 12.64 25.42
CA THR A 166 -18.78 13.65 25.05
C THR A 166 -19.09 14.23 23.67
N SER A 167 -20.05 15.14 23.63
CA SER A 167 -20.28 16.07 22.52
C SER A 167 -18.97 16.73 22.09
N TRP A 168 -18.50 16.43 20.87
CA TRP A 168 -17.29 17.00 20.25
C TRP A 168 -17.49 18.45 19.76
N LYS A 169 -18.38 19.23 20.39
CA LYS A 169 -18.66 20.62 19.98
C LYS A 169 -17.59 21.63 20.43
N ASP A 170 -16.67 21.28 21.33
CA ASP A 170 -15.80 22.28 21.99
C ASP A 170 -14.31 22.22 21.63
N LYS A 171 -13.93 21.67 20.47
CA LYS A 171 -12.52 21.73 20.00
C LYS A 171 -12.41 22.24 18.56
N LYS A 172 -12.82 23.49 18.35
CA LYS A 172 -12.33 24.30 17.23
C LYS A 172 -10.91 24.79 17.61
N PRO A 173 -9.85 24.51 16.83
CA PRO A 173 -8.56 25.13 17.10
C PRO A 173 -8.64 26.61 16.72
N GLU A 174 -8.52 27.51 17.70
CA GLU A 174 -8.22 28.92 17.46
C GLU A 174 -6.89 29.02 16.70
N ILE A 175 -6.97 29.49 15.46
CA ILE A 175 -5.81 29.95 14.72
C ILE A 175 -5.57 31.37 15.23
N ALA A 176 -4.69 31.51 16.22
CA ALA A 176 -4.21 32.82 16.62
C ALA A 176 -3.31 33.37 15.49
N ASP A 177 -3.80 34.41 14.82
CA ASP A 177 -2.97 35.28 14.00
C ASP A 177 -1.85 35.87 14.87
N ARG A 178 -0.60 35.58 14.51
CA ARG A 178 0.56 36.26 15.05
C ARG A 178 1.05 37.27 14.01
N THR A 179 0.50 38.47 14.08
CA THR A 179 1.13 39.70 13.58
C THR A 179 1.98 40.29 14.70
N ASN A 180 3.30 40.26 14.50
CA ASN A 180 4.25 41.36 14.72
C ASN A 180 5.63 40.89 14.28
#